data_AF-A0A3N5GLF9-F1
#
_entry.id   AF-A0A3N5GLF9-F1
#
_cell.length_a   1.000
_cell.length_b   1.000
_cell.length_c   1.000
_cell.angle_alpha   90.00
_cell.angle_beta   90.00
_cell.angle_gamma   90.00
#
_symmetry.space_group_name_H-M   'P 1'
#
loop_
_entity.id
_entity.type
_entity.pdbx_description
1 polymer ?
#
loop_
_entity_poly.entity_id
_entity_poly.type
_entity_poly.pdbx_seq_one_letter_code
_entity_poly.pdbx_strand_id
1 'polypeptide(L)'
;MDIEKRKRMAVESLLENESLRDGLDDESASALLEWGSACAKRIAEATASLEDDDEADEIIYPRMRALRDMLRSVQKLYSKNVSVLQRGSVLKEIAEKLPQVYGDGIPAPEIFRWNIFAILQSGSLGQKINGLRALIETHPKAK
;
A
#
# COMPACT_ATOMS: atom_id res chain seq x y z
N MET A 1 24.64 -0.60 6.93
CA MET A 1 23.80 -1.81 7.03
C MET A 1 23.55 -2.38 5.64
N ASP A 2 23.60 -3.72 5.49
CA ASP A 2 23.30 -4.38 4.23
C ASP A 2 21.83 -4.14 3.79
N ILE A 3 21.63 -3.92 2.50
CA ILE A 3 20.32 -3.70 1.88
C ILE A 3 19.34 -4.84 2.17
N GLU A 4 19.82 -6.09 2.19
CA GLU A 4 18.97 -7.25 2.51
C GLU A 4 18.50 -7.21 3.97
N LYS A 5 19.34 -6.68 4.88
CA LYS A 5 18.95 -6.45 6.26
C LYS A 5 17.90 -5.33 6.37
N ARG A 6 18.05 -4.23 5.61
CA ARG A 6 17.04 -3.14 5.56
C ARG A 6 15.69 -3.64 5.03
N LYS A 7 15.68 -4.42 3.95
CA LYS A 7 14.44 -5.02 3.39
C LYS A 7 13.74 -5.91 4.40
N ARG A 8 14.48 -6.80 5.07
CA ARG A 8 13.93 -7.69 6.09
C ARG A 8 13.30 -6.90 7.24
N MET A 9 14.02 -5.92 7.80
CA MET A 9 13.51 -5.12 8.91
C MET A 9 12.24 -4.33 8.54
N ALA A 10 12.19 -3.78 7.31
CA ALA A 10 10.99 -3.09 6.82
C ALA A 10 9.79 -4.04 6.71
N VAL A 11 10.00 -5.28 6.25
CA VAL A 11 8.93 -6.30 6.18
C VAL A 11 8.52 -6.76 7.58
N GLU A 12 9.46 -7.04 8.48
CA GLU A 12 9.17 -7.45 9.86
C GLU A 12 8.33 -6.39 10.59
N SER A 13 8.74 -5.13 10.53
CA SER A 13 7.99 -4.00 11.12
C SER A 13 6.55 -3.89 10.58
N LEU A 14 6.31 -4.31 9.34
CA LEU A 14 4.98 -4.35 8.76
C LEU A 14 4.17 -5.55 9.27
N LEU A 15 4.78 -6.75 9.31
CA LEU A 15 4.12 -7.99 9.72
C LEU A 15 3.75 -8.00 11.21
N GLU A 16 4.53 -7.31 12.05
CA GLU A 16 4.23 -7.10 13.47
C GLU A 16 3.00 -6.21 13.70
N ASN A 17 2.53 -5.49 12.68
CA ASN A 17 1.35 -4.63 12.79
C ASN A 17 0.06 -5.44 12.65
N GLU A 18 -0.37 -6.07 13.74
CA GLU A 18 -1.54 -6.93 13.78
C GLU A 18 -2.84 -6.24 13.32
N SER A 19 -2.93 -4.92 13.49
CA SER A 19 -4.10 -4.13 13.08
C SER A 19 -4.41 -4.22 11.59
N LEU A 20 -3.43 -4.56 10.74
CA LEU A 20 -3.63 -4.74 9.30
C LEU A 20 -4.45 -6.00 8.95
N ARG A 21 -4.49 -6.98 9.85
CA ARG A 21 -5.22 -8.25 9.65
C ARG A 21 -6.62 -8.23 10.25
N ASP A 22 -6.93 -7.22 11.06
CA ASP A 22 -8.17 -7.20 11.83
C ASP A 22 -9.41 -7.18 10.93
N GLY A 23 -10.38 -8.04 11.22
CA GLY A 23 -11.61 -8.16 10.43
C GLY A 23 -11.44 -8.64 8.98
N LEU A 24 -10.26 -9.13 8.58
CA LEU A 24 -10.01 -9.79 7.29
C LEU A 24 -10.04 -11.31 7.45
N ASP A 25 -10.51 -12.02 6.41
CA ASP A 25 -10.26 -13.46 6.31
C ASP A 25 -8.79 -13.72 5.91
N ASP A 26 -8.34 -14.96 6.08
CA ASP A 26 -6.94 -15.34 5.84
C ASP A 26 -6.47 -14.99 4.41
N GLU A 27 -7.32 -15.22 3.41
CA GLU A 27 -7.02 -14.91 2.01
C GLU A 27 -6.75 -13.40 1.82
N SER A 28 -7.61 -12.58 2.42
CA SER A 28 -7.53 -11.11 2.30
C SER A 28 -6.39 -10.53 3.11
N ALA A 29 -6.14 -11.07 4.30
CA ALA A 29 -5.00 -10.72 5.12
C ALA A 29 -3.70 -11.04 4.39
N SER A 30 -3.58 -12.23 3.79
CA SER A 30 -2.44 -12.61 2.96
C SER A 30 -2.24 -11.68 1.78
N ALA A 31 -3.30 -11.37 1.01
CA ALA A 31 -3.20 -10.46 -0.12
C ALA A 31 -2.71 -9.06 0.29
N LEU A 32 -3.22 -8.53 1.42
CA LEU A 32 -2.82 -7.22 1.93
C LEU A 32 -1.36 -7.21 2.43
N LEU A 33 -0.93 -8.26 3.12
CA LEU A 33 0.44 -8.39 3.64
C LEU A 33 1.45 -8.64 2.53
N GLU A 34 1.11 -9.41 1.49
CA GLU A 34 1.96 -9.59 0.31
C GLU A 34 2.15 -8.27 -0.42
N TRP A 35 1.07 -7.50 -0.59
CA TRP A 35 1.15 -6.16 -1.17
C TRP A 35 2.06 -5.26 -0.34
N GLY A 36 1.80 -5.16 0.96
CA GLY A 36 2.60 -4.34 1.85
C GLY A 36 4.07 -4.76 1.89
N SER A 37 4.36 -6.06 1.88
CA SER A 37 5.73 -6.59 1.87
C SER A 37 6.47 -6.22 0.59
N ALA A 38 5.80 -6.26 -0.56
CA ALA A 38 6.38 -5.82 -1.82
C ALA A 38 6.73 -4.31 -1.77
N CYS A 39 5.83 -3.49 -1.23
CA CYS A 39 6.08 -2.05 -1.06
C CYS A 39 7.21 -1.77 -0.07
N ALA A 40 7.26 -2.47 1.08
CA ALA A 40 8.29 -2.32 2.09
C ALA A 40 9.69 -2.63 1.52
N LYS A 41 9.80 -3.71 0.74
CA LYS A 41 11.04 -4.04 0.02
C LYS A 41 11.46 -2.93 -0.95
N ARG A 42 10.52 -2.40 -1.74
CA ARG A 42 10.81 -1.30 -2.68
C ARG A 42 11.23 -0.01 -1.96
N ILE A 43 10.64 0.29 -0.81
CA ILE A 43 11.02 1.44 0.03
C ILE A 43 12.46 1.28 0.52
N ALA A 44 12.82 0.10 1.03
CA ALA A 44 14.20 -0.19 1.44
C ALA A 44 15.17 -0.17 0.23
N GLU A 45 14.79 -0.74 -0.91
CA GLU A 45 15.59 -0.73 -2.15
C GLU A 45 15.91 0.68 -2.65
N ALA A 46 15.02 1.64 -2.41
CA ALA A 46 15.25 3.04 -2.79
C ALA A 46 16.41 3.69 -2.01
N THR A 47 16.87 3.09 -0.90
CA THR A 47 18.04 3.56 -0.13
C THR A 47 19.30 2.74 -0.38
N ALA A 48 19.31 1.87 -1.39
CA ALA A 48 20.46 1.00 -1.69
C ALA A 48 21.76 1.77 -2.01
N SER A 49 21.65 3.02 -2.49
CA SER A 49 22.80 3.89 -2.76
C SER A 49 23.31 4.66 -1.54
N LEU A 50 22.64 4.56 -0.39
CA LEU A 50 23.03 5.25 0.85
C LEU A 50 23.93 4.35 1.69
N GLU A 51 25.15 4.81 1.91
CA GLU A 51 26.15 4.15 2.76
C GLU A 51 25.87 4.39 4.25
N ASP A 52 25.33 5.56 4.59
CA ASP A 52 24.90 5.90 5.95
C ASP A 52 23.54 5.26 6.28
N ASP A 53 23.47 4.65 7.46
CA ASP A 53 22.25 4.01 7.96
C ASP A 53 21.26 5.01 8.52
N ASP A 54 21.73 6.08 9.14
CA ASP A 54 20.86 7.10 9.73
C ASP A 54 20.14 7.88 8.60
N GLU A 55 20.86 8.22 7.53
CA GLU A 55 20.27 8.82 6.33
C GLU A 55 19.26 7.88 5.64
N ALA A 56 19.57 6.58 5.58
CA ALA A 56 18.65 5.61 5.01
C ALA A 56 17.36 5.48 5.83
N ASP A 57 17.47 5.50 7.16
CA ASP A 57 16.35 5.44 8.08
C ASP A 57 15.48 6.69 7.98
N GLU A 58 16.06 7.88 7.87
CA GLU A 58 15.33 9.14 7.66
C GLU A 58 14.43 9.11 6.41
N ILE A 59 14.81 8.36 5.37
CA ILE A 59 13.99 8.15 4.17
C ILE A 59 12.99 7.01 4.36
N ILE A 60 13.39 5.89 4.97
CA ILE A 60 12.55 4.69 5.12
C ILE A 60 11.38 4.96 6.06
N TYR A 61 11.61 5.56 7.23
CA TYR A 61 10.60 5.69 8.28
C TYR A 61 9.33 6.43 7.84
N PRO A 62 9.40 7.62 7.22
CA PRO A 62 8.22 8.34 6.75
C PRO A 62 7.42 7.55 5.70
N ARG A 63 8.11 6.85 4.79
CA ARG A 63 7.49 6.06 3.72
C ARG A 63 6.83 4.79 4.25
N MET A 64 7.46 4.12 5.22
CA MET A 64 6.88 2.99 5.92
C MET A 64 5.65 3.40 6.73
N ARG A 65 5.64 4.60 7.32
CA ARG A 65 4.45 5.16 7.96
C ARG A 65 3.31 5.37 6.95
N ALA A 66 3.61 6.00 5.81
CA ALA A 66 2.63 6.19 4.75
C ALA A 66 2.08 4.86 4.20
N LEU A 67 2.94 3.84 4.07
CA LEU A 67 2.54 2.49 3.67
C LEU A 67 1.55 1.87 4.66
N ARG A 68 1.84 1.93 5.97
CA ARG A 68 0.92 1.42 7.00
C ARG A 68 -0.43 2.15 6.95
N ASP A 69 -0.42 3.47 6.80
CA ASP A 69 -1.65 4.26 6.69
C ASP A 69 -2.44 3.88 5.42
N MET A 70 -1.75 3.72 4.28
CA MET A 70 -2.36 3.29 3.02
C MET A 70 -3.04 1.93 3.16
N LEU A 71 -2.36 0.93 3.72
CA LEU A 71 -2.91 -0.42 3.88
C LEU A 71 -4.11 -0.45 4.83
N ARG A 72 -4.11 0.39 5.87
CA ARG A 72 -5.28 0.58 6.75
C ARG A 72 -6.46 1.19 6.00
N SER A 73 -6.23 2.18 5.14
CA SER A 73 -7.30 2.71 4.30
C SER A 73 -7.81 1.67 3.28
N VAL A 74 -6.94 0.80 2.75
CA VAL A 74 -7.35 -0.34 1.90
C VAL A 74 -8.21 -1.34 2.69
N GLN A 75 -7.79 -1.74 3.89
CA GLN A 75 -8.58 -2.60 4.78
C GLN A 75 -9.95 -1.96 5.08
N LYS A 76 -9.96 -0.68 5.45
CA LYS A 76 -11.17 0.11 5.70
C LYS A 76 -12.10 0.13 4.48
N LEU A 77 -11.57 0.36 3.27
CA LEU A 77 -12.35 0.41 2.03
C LEU A 77 -13.22 -0.83 1.83
N TYR A 78 -12.71 -1.98 2.27
CA TYR A 78 -13.37 -3.26 2.11
C TYR A 78 -14.03 -3.81 3.37
N SER A 79 -13.90 -3.10 4.49
CA SER A 79 -14.65 -3.43 5.70
C SER A 79 -16.15 -3.37 5.43
N LYS A 80 -16.90 -4.28 6.05
CA LYS A 80 -18.37 -4.37 5.92
C LYS A 80 -19.10 -3.08 6.34
N ASN A 81 -18.43 -2.19 7.07
CA ASN A 81 -19.02 -1.00 7.68
C ASN A 81 -18.86 0.28 6.85
N VAL A 82 -18.18 0.25 5.69
CA VAL A 82 -17.99 1.44 4.85
C VAL A 82 -19.10 1.55 3.80
N SER A 83 -19.94 2.58 3.98
CA SER A 83 -21.00 2.92 3.05
C SER A 83 -20.46 3.36 1.69
N VAL A 84 -21.28 3.25 0.64
CA VAL A 84 -20.93 3.71 -0.73
C VAL A 84 -20.49 5.17 -0.75
N LEU A 85 -21.13 6.04 0.03
CA LEU A 85 -20.79 7.46 0.14
C LEU A 85 -19.41 7.68 0.79
N GLN A 86 -19.00 6.83 1.72
CA GLN A 86 -17.69 6.90 2.39
C GLN A 86 -16.56 6.28 1.56
N ARG A 87 -16.85 5.40 0.59
CA ARG A 87 -15.80 4.79 -0.24
C ARG A 87 -15.00 5.82 -1.02
N GLY A 88 -15.65 6.87 -1.50
CA GLY A 88 -14.98 7.96 -2.22
C GLY A 88 -13.93 8.67 -1.35
N SER A 89 -14.23 8.93 -0.08
CA SER A 89 -13.25 9.54 0.83
C SER A 89 -12.10 8.59 1.17
N VAL A 90 -12.37 7.31 1.37
CA VAL A 90 -11.33 6.31 1.64
C VAL A 90 -10.41 6.11 0.43
N LEU A 91 -10.95 6.11 -0.80
CA LEU A 91 -10.13 6.08 -2.01
C LEU A 91 -9.24 7.31 -2.14
N LYS A 92 -9.75 8.49 -1.75
CA LYS A 92 -8.94 9.71 -1.67
C LYS A 92 -7.81 9.58 -0.66
N GLU A 93 -8.08 9.06 0.54
CA GLU A 93 -7.06 8.79 1.58
C GLU A 93 -5.95 7.87 1.02
N ILE A 94 -6.31 6.78 0.34
CA ILE A 94 -5.35 5.86 -0.28
C ILE A 94 -4.48 6.62 -1.29
N ALA A 95 -5.11 7.38 -2.18
CA ALA A 95 -4.42 8.08 -3.24
C ALA A 95 -3.47 9.18 -2.75
N GLU A 96 -3.80 9.85 -1.65
CA GLU A 96 -2.92 10.83 -0.99
C GLU A 96 -1.63 10.19 -0.46
N LYS A 97 -1.64 8.90 -0.13
CA LYS A 97 -0.45 8.16 0.35
C LYS A 97 0.39 7.55 -0.76
N LEU A 98 -0.17 7.35 -1.96
CA LEU A 98 0.53 6.68 -3.06
C LEU A 98 1.87 7.31 -3.42
N PRO A 99 2.03 8.65 -3.53
CA PRO A 99 3.32 9.25 -3.85
C PRO A 99 4.39 8.98 -2.79
N GLN A 100 4.01 8.90 -1.52
CA GLN A 100 4.96 8.59 -0.43
C GLN A 100 5.40 7.13 -0.45
N VAL A 101 4.50 6.22 -0.82
CA VAL A 101 4.78 4.78 -0.88
C VAL A 101 5.59 4.44 -2.13
N TYR A 102 5.16 4.91 -3.30
CA TYR A 102 5.72 4.51 -4.59
C TYR A 102 6.71 5.51 -5.19
N GLY A 103 6.81 6.72 -4.65
CA GLY A 103 7.63 7.81 -5.18
C GLY A 103 6.91 8.67 -6.24
N ASP A 104 7.65 9.65 -6.76
CA ASP A 104 7.14 10.59 -7.77
C ASP A 104 6.84 9.87 -9.09
N GLY A 105 5.59 9.96 -9.56
CA GLY A 105 5.16 9.39 -10.84
C GLY A 105 3.89 8.56 -10.80
N ILE A 106 3.25 8.38 -9.64
CA ILE A 106 1.88 7.84 -9.61
C ILE A 106 0.89 8.95 -9.97
N PRO A 107 0.05 8.75 -11.00
CA PRO A 107 -0.92 9.75 -11.40
C PRO A 107 -1.96 10.02 -10.31
N ALA A 108 -2.42 11.27 -10.28
CA ALA A 108 -3.40 11.74 -9.30
C ALA A 108 -4.70 10.89 -9.32
N PRO A 109 -5.42 10.81 -8.18
CA PRO A 109 -6.68 10.08 -8.05
C PRO A 109 -7.81 10.46 -9.02
N GLU A 110 -7.65 11.47 -9.88
CA GLU A 110 -8.60 11.71 -10.96
C GLU A 110 -8.71 10.53 -11.95
N ILE A 111 -7.68 9.67 -12.07
CA ILE A 111 -7.76 8.40 -12.83
C ILE A 111 -8.64 7.36 -12.11
N PHE A 112 -8.86 7.50 -10.80
CA PHE A 112 -9.77 6.65 -10.03
C PHE A 112 -11.25 6.96 -10.29
N ARG A 113 -11.57 7.84 -11.25
CA ARG A 113 -12.93 8.14 -11.69
C ARG A 113 -13.60 6.88 -12.26
N TRP A 114 -14.59 6.38 -11.52
CA TRP A 114 -15.60 5.38 -11.91
C TRP A 114 -15.11 3.96 -12.33
N ASN A 115 -13.89 3.77 -12.83
CA ASN A 115 -13.38 2.46 -13.29
C ASN A 115 -12.97 1.52 -12.14
N ILE A 116 -12.49 2.05 -11.01
CA ILE A 116 -12.30 1.29 -9.76
C ILE A 116 -13.63 0.71 -9.29
N PHE A 117 -14.73 1.44 -9.44
CA PHE A 117 -16.05 1.04 -8.95
C PHE A 117 -16.56 -0.23 -9.65
N ALA A 118 -16.17 -0.47 -10.91
CA ALA A 118 -16.54 -1.65 -11.71
C ALA A 118 -15.64 -2.87 -11.45
N ILE A 119 -14.35 -2.68 -11.16
CA ILE A 119 -13.37 -3.75 -10.88
C ILE A 119 -13.66 -4.46 -9.53
N LEU A 120 -14.43 -3.85 -8.62
CA LEU A 120 -14.63 -4.30 -7.23
C LEU A 120 -15.92 -5.07 -6.93
N GLN A 121 -16.74 -5.37 -7.94
CA GLN A 121 -18.08 -5.93 -7.74
C GLN A 121 -18.14 -7.47 -7.78
N SER A 122 -17.06 -8.18 -8.11
CA SER A 122 -17.05 -9.66 -8.14
C SER A 122 -15.79 -10.24 -7.54
N GLY A 123 -15.92 -11.38 -6.86
CA GLY A 123 -14.81 -12.13 -6.29
C GLY A 123 -14.65 -12.02 -4.76
N SER A 124 -13.71 -12.81 -4.23
CA SER A 124 -13.29 -12.76 -2.84
C SER A 124 -12.69 -11.40 -2.49
N LEU A 125 -12.56 -11.10 -1.20
CA LEU A 125 -11.93 -9.86 -0.78
C LEU A 125 -10.43 -9.82 -1.14
N GLY A 126 -9.72 -10.94 -1.03
CA GLY A 126 -8.34 -11.06 -1.53
C GLY A 126 -8.19 -10.70 -3.01
N GLN A 127 -9.12 -11.16 -3.86
CA GLN A 127 -9.16 -10.79 -5.28
C GLN A 127 -9.34 -9.28 -5.50
N LYS A 128 -10.17 -8.63 -4.68
CA LYS A 128 -10.38 -7.17 -4.75
C LYS A 128 -9.15 -6.38 -4.34
N ILE A 129 -8.45 -6.82 -3.28
CA ILE A 129 -7.18 -6.22 -2.84
C ILE A 129 -6.13 -6.34 -3.95
N ASN A 130 -5.98 -7.53 -4.54
CA ASN A 130 -5.04 -7.76 -5.65
C ASN A 130 -5.41 -6.97 -6.90
N GLY A 131 -6.70 -6.83 -7.23
CA GLY A 131 -7.17 -6.01 -8.34
C GLY A 131 -6.84 -4.53 -8.14
N LEU A 132 -7.04 -4.01 -6.92
CA LEU A 132 -6.67 -2.63 -6.58
C LEU A 132 -5.15 -2.42 -6.68
N ARG A 133 -4.35 -3.34 -6.14
CA ARG A 133 -2.89 -3.32 -6.26
C ARG A 133 -2.46 -3.27 -7.73
N ALA A 134 -2.96 -4.19 -8.54
CA ALA A 134 -2.60 -4.29 -9.95
C ALA A 134 -2.94 -2.99 -10.69
N LEU A 135 -4.10 -2.40 -10.42
CA LEU A 135 -4.49 -1.14 -11.04
C LEU A 135 -3.53 0.01 -10.68
N ILE A 136 -3.11 0.12 -9.42
CA ILE A 136 -2.14 1.12 -8.97
C ILE A 136 -0.78 0.89 -9.63
N GLU A 137 -0.34 -0.35 -9.72
CA GLU A 137 0.98 -0.71 -10.26
C GLU A 137 1.05 -0.68 -11.80
N THR A 138 -0.08 -0.84 -12.50
CA THR A 138 -0.15 -0.93 -13.98
C THR A 138 -0.43 0.39 -14.68
N HIS A 139 -0.91 1.43 -13.97
CA HIS A 139 -1.04 2.77 -14.56
C HIS A 139 0.33 3.47 -14.61
N PRO A 140 0.96 3.60 -15.80
CA PRO A 140 2.30 4.14 -15.91
C PRO A 140 2.29 5.67 -15.75
N LYS A 141 3.44 6.19 -15.34
CA LYS A 141 3.83 7.60 -15.27
C LYS A 141 3.11 8.45 -16.34
N ALA A 142 2.34 9.45 -15.92
CA ALA A 142 2.06 10.56 -16.81
C ALA A 142 3.41 11.23 -17.15
N LYS A 143 3.82 11.17 -18.42
CA LYS A 143 5.00 11.86 -18.93
C LYS A 143 4.87 13.36 -18.78
#